data_AF-A0A6M6JJV5-F1
#
_entry.id   AF-A0A6M6JJV5-F1
#
_cell.length_a   1.000
_cell.length_b   1.000
_cell.length_c   1.000
_cell.angle_alpha   90.00
_cell.angle_beta   90.00
_cell.angle_gamma   90.00
#
_symmetry.space_group_name_H-M   'P 1'
#
loop_
_entity.id
_entity.type
_entity.pdbx_description
1 polymer ?
#
loop_
_entity_poly.entity_id
_entity_poly.type
_entity_poly.pdbx_seq_one_letter_code
_entity_poly.pdbx_strand_id
1 'polypeptide(L)'
;MANPFVKSWKYLMALFSSKVDEYADPKVQIQQAIEDAQRQHQALSQQAAAVIGNQRQLEMKLNRQLGDIEKLQASARQALVLADQARAAGDEVKAGQYEQSAQAFATQLVTAEQSVEDMKTLHDQSIQAAGQAKQAVERNAMMLQQKIAERTKLLSQLEQAKMQEQAAASLRQMSELAAPGNTPSLEEVREKIERRYANALGAGELAQNSVQGRMLEVQASTADMAGASRLEQIRASLHGTPVAGEVTAAPTPASTPQLDKQQQPGTA
;
A
#
# COMPACT_ATOMS: atom_id res chain seq x y z
N MET A 1 15.59 -12.12 -25.59
CA MET A 1 14.59 -12.93 -26.30
C MET A 1 13.39 -13.10 -25.38
N ALA A 2 12.19 -12.73 -25.82
CA ALA A 2 11.00 -12.68 -24.96
C ALA A 2 10.56 -14.10 -24.56
N ASN A 3 10.63 -14.40 -23.26
CA ASN A 3 10.39 -15.74 -22.72
C ASN A 3 8.90 -16.11 -22.88
N PRO A 4 8.54 -17.16 -23.65
CA PRO A 4 7.15 -17.51 -23.94
C PRO A 4 6.33 -17.86 -22.68
N PHE A 5 7.01 -18.27 -21.61
CA PHE A 5 6.43 -18.61 -20.32
C PHE A 5 5.88 -17.40 -19.54
N VAL A 6 6.51 -16.23 -19.66
CA VAL A 6 6.05 -15.00 -19.01
C VAL A 6 4.83 -14.43 -19.75
N LYS A 7 4.74 -14.67 -21.06
CA LYS A 7 3.57 -14.30 -21.86
C LYS A 7 2.36 -15.15 -21.51
N SER A 8 2.50 -16.47 -21.40
CA SER A 8 1.41 -17.35 -20.96
C SER A 8 0.96 -17.04 -19.53
N TRP A 9 1.89 -16.76 -18.61
CA TRP A 9 1.53 -16.33 -17.24
C TRP A 9 0.79 -14.98 -17.21
N LYS A 10 1.21 -14.01 -18.02
CA LYS A 10 0.51 -12.74 -18.18
C LYS A 10 -0.89 -12.92 -18.79
N TYR A 11 -1.05 -13.79 -19.78
CA TYR A 11 -2.36 -14.10 -20.36
C TYR A 11 -3.27 -14.83 -19.38
N LEU A 12 -2.72 -15.73 -18.56
CA LEU A 12 -3.47 -16.48 -17.57
C LEU A 12 -3.89 -15.57 -16.39
N MET A 13 -3.01 -14.68 -15.94
CA MET A 13 -3.33 -13.61 -15.00
C MET A 13 -4.33 -12.60 -15.59
N ALA A 14 -4.21 -12.25 -16.87
CA ALA A 14 -5.16 -11.34 -17.53
C ALA A 14 -6.54 -11.98 -17.71
N LEU A 15 -6.63 -13.28 -18.00
CA LEU A 15 -7.90 -14.02 -18.07
C LEU A 15 -8.54 -14.22 -16.69
N PHE A 16 -7.73 -14.35 -15.63
CA PHE A 16 -8.21 -14.36 -14.24
C PHE A 16 -8.61 -12.94 -13.78
N SER A 17 -7.81 -11.92 -14.08
CA SER A 17 -8.12 -10.54 -13.67
C SER A 17 -9.30 -9.99 -14.46
N SER A 18 -9.44 -10.31 -15.75
CA SER A 18 -10.59 -9.86 -16.55
C SER A 18 -11.90 -10.46 -16.03
N LYS A 19 -11.92 -11.73 -15.60
CA LYS A 19 -13.12 -12.35 -15.00
C LYS A 19 -13.39 -11.94 -13.56
N VAL A 20 -12.41 -11.44 -12.83
CA VAL A 20 -12.57 -11.00 -11.42
C VAL A 20 -12.98 -9.52 -11.36
N ASP A 21 -12.47 -8.67 -12.24
CA ASP A 21 -12.88 -7.25 -12.32
C ASP A 21 -14.29 -7.09 -12.92
N GLU A 22 -14.69 -7.99 -13.82
CA GLU A 22 -16.03 -8.04 -14.44
C GLU A 22 -17.13 -8.54 -13.46
N TYR A 23 -16.74 -9.01 -12.27
CA TYR A 23 -17.63 -9.48 -11.19
C TYR A 23 -17.48 -8.72 -9.87
N ALA A 24 -16.99 -7.47 -9.90
CA ALA A 24 -17.06 -6.63 -8.72
C ALA A 24 -18.53 -6.43 -8.31
N ASP A 25 -18.97 -7.12 -7.25
CA ASP A 25 -20.34 -7.06 -6.72
C ASP A 25 -20.75 -5.57 -6.67
N PRO A 26 -21.85 -5.16 -7.34
CA PRO A 26 -22.28 -3.77 -7.37
C PRO A 26 -22.36 -3.13 -5.98
N LYS A 27 -22.62 -3.95 -4.94
CA LYS A 27 -22.55 -3.54 -3.54
C LYS A 27 -21.19 -2.97 -3.13
N VAL A 28 -20.09 -3.62 -3.54
CA VAL A 28 -18.71 -3.19 -3.24
C VAL A 28 -18.38 -1.88 -3.95
N GLN A 29 -18.77 -1.74 -5.22
CA GLN A 29 -18.54 -0.50 -5.96
C GLN A 29 -19.29 0.68 -5.33
N ILE A 30 -20.56 0.49 -4.96
CA ILE A 30 -21.36 1.50 -4.26
C ILE A 30 -20.70 1.87 -2.91
N GLN A 31 -20.16 0.89 -2.19
CA GLN A 31 -19.47 1.11 -0.92
C GLN A 31 -18.18 1.92 -1.10
N GLN A 32 -17.33 1.54 -2.07
CA GLN A 32 -16.11 2.26 -2.41
C GLN A 32 -16.39 3.71 -2.80
N ALA A 33 -17.42 3.95 -3.62
CA ALA A 33 -17.81 5.30 -4.03
C ALA A 33 -18.21 6.21 -2.85
N ILE A 34 -18.84 5.66 -1.81
CA ILE A 34 -19.14 6.42 -0.58
C ILE A 34 -17.90 6.65 0.26
N GLU A 35 -17.05 5.64 0.43
CA GLU A 35 -15.80 5.79 1.18
C GLU A 35 -14.89 6.85 0.54
N ASP A 36 -14.79 6.86 -0.78
CA ASP A 36 -14.04 7.88 -1.51
C ASP A 36 -14.66 9.28 -1.37
N ALA A 37 -16.00 9.39 -1.44
CA ALA A 37 -16.69 10.65 -1.20
C ALA A 37 -16.48 11.15 0.24
N GLN A 38 -16.49 10.26 1.23
CA GLN A 38 -16.20 10.60 2.63
C GLN A 38 -14.75 11.06 2.81
N ARG A 39 -13.78 10.36 2.22
CA ARG A 39 -12.37 10.77 2.23
C ARG A 39 -12.18 12.15 1.59
N GLN A 40 -12.84 12.39 0.46
CA GLN A 40 -12.79 13.69 -0.21
C GLN A 40 -13.39 14.79 0.68
N HIS A 41 -14.51 14.53 1.34
CA HIS A 41 -15.12 15.47 2.28
C HIS A 41 -14.19 15.79 3.46
N GLN A 42 -13.54 14.78 4.03
CA GLN A 42 -12.58 14.96 5.10
C GLN A 42 -11.38 15.79 4.65
N ALA A 43 -10.81 15.49 3.47
CA ALA A 43 -9.68 16.25 2.90
C ALA A 43 -10.05 17.72 2.65
N LEU A 44 -11.22 17.97 2.06
CA LEU A 44 -11.70 19.33 1.80
C LEU A 44 -11.95 20.10 3.11
N SER A 45 -12.50 19.43 4.12
CA SER A 45 -12.73 20.01 5.44
C SER A 45 -11.42 20.39 6.15
N GLN A 46 -10.39 19.54 6.04
CA GLN A 46 -9.05 19.84 6.57
C GLN A 46 -8.42 21.04 5.85
N GLN A 47 -8.53 21.09 4.53
CA GLN A 47 -8.05 22.23 3.75
C GLN A 47 -8.76 23.52 4.15
N ALA A 48 -10.09 23.48 4.29
CA ALA A 48 -10.86 24.64 4.75
C ALA A 48 -10.48 25.05 6.17
N ALA A 49 -10.25 24.10 7.08
CA ALA A 49 -9.79 24.38 8.43
C ALA A 49 -8.42 25.09 8.42
N ALA A 50 -7.49 24.71 7.55
CA ALA A 50 -6.21 25.39 7.40
C ALA A 50 -6.38 26.84 6.91
N VAL A 51 -7.24 27.08 5.91
CA VAL A 51 -7.53 28.43 5.38
C VAL A 51 -8.18 29.31 6.46
N ILE A 52 -9.18 28.79 7.17
CA ILE A 52 -9.84 29.49 8.28
C ILE A 52 -8.88 29.74 9.44
N GLY A 53 -7.99 28.78 9.73
CA GLY A 53 -6.94 28.92 10.73
C GLY A 53 -5.98 30.06 10.41
N ASN A 54 -5.53 30.17 9.16
CA ASN A 54 -4.70 31.27 8.69
C ASN A 54 -5.40 32.63 8.83
N GLN A 55 -6.69 32.70 8.50
CA GLN A 55 -7.52 33.89 8.68
C GLN A 55 -7.58 34.33 10.15
N ARG A 56 -7.79 33.38 11.07
CA ARG A 56 -7.78 33.63 12.53
C ARG A 56 -6.41 34.06 13.05
N GLN A 57 -5.33 33.50 12.50
CA GLN A 57 -3.97 33.93 12.85
C GLN A 57 -3.70 35.38 12.41
N LEU A 58 -4.19 35.79 11.25
CA LEU A 58 -4.15 37.18 10.77
C LEU A 58 -4.91 38.12 11.72
N GLU A 59 -6.13 37.76 12.15
CA GLU A 59 -6.89 38.53 13.14
C GLU A 59 -6.10 38.75 14.44
N MET A 60 -5.47 37.69 14.97
CA MET A 60 -4.68 37.78 16.19
C MET A 60 -3.40 38.62 16.02
N LYS A 61 -2.77 38.59 14.84
CA LYS A 61 -1.61 39.44 14.54
C LYS A 61 -2.03 40.91 14.41
N LEU A 62 -3.11 41.17 13.69
CA LEU A 62 -3.70 42.50 13.54
C LEU A 62 -4.03 43.11 14.91
N ASN A 63 -4.72 42.37 15.77
CA ASN A 63 -5.10 42.86 17.10
C ASN A 63 -3.89 43.16 18.00
N ARG A 64 -2.82 42.36 17.90
CA ARG A 64 -1.57 42.64 18.62
C ARG A 64 -0.91 43.93 18.14
N GLN A 65 -0.84 44.13 16.82
CA GLN A 65 -0.22 45.33 16.23
C GLN A 65 -1.03 46.59 16.53
N LEU A 66 -2.36 46.51 16.57
CA LEU A 66 -3.21 47.61 17.05
C LEU A 66 -2.87 47.98 18.50
N GLY A 67 -2.67 47.00 19.38
CA GLY A 67 -2.23 47.27 20.76
C GLY A 67 -0.82 47.86 20.86
N ASP A 68 0.08 47.53 19.92
CA ASP A 68 1.42 48.12 19.87
C ASP A 68 1.37 49.58 19.39
N ILE A 69 0.48 49.92 18.44
CA ILE A 69 0.18 51.29 18.01
C ILE A 69 -0.30 52.13 19.20
N GLU A 70 -1.26 51.61 19.99
CA GLU A 70 -1.77 52.31 21.17
C GLU A 70 -0.66 52.62 22.19
N LYS A 71 0.24 51.66 22.43
CA LYS A 71 1.41 51.85 23.31
C LYS A 71 2.36 52.90 22.76
N LEU A 72 2.71 52.84 21.47
CA LEU A 72 3.60 53.80 20.81
C LEU A 72 3.02 55.23 20.88
N GLN A 73 1.71 55.37 20.63
CA GLN A 73 1.00 56.65 20.77
C GLN A 73 1.04 57.16 22.21
N ALA A 74 0.80 56.30 23.21
CA ALA A 74 0.88 56.67 24.62
C ALA A 74 2.30 57.11 25.01
N SER A 75 3.33 56.37 24.59
CA SER A 75 4.73 56.71 24.84
C SER A 75 5.16 58.02 24.17
N ALA A 76 4.75 58.25 22.92
CA ALA A 76 5.02 59.52 22.23
C ALA A 76 4.38 60.71 22.95
N ARG A 77 3.10 60.59 23.35
CA ARG A 77 2.40 61.62 24.13
C ARG A 77 3.08 61.89 25.46
N GLN A 78 3.46 60.84 26.19
CA GLN A 78 4.15 60.98 27.47
C GLN A 78 5.51 61.68 27.32
N ALA A 79 6.28 61.34 26.28
CA ALA A 79 7.55 61.98 25.98
C ALA A 79 7.37 63.49 25.71
N LEU A 80 6.33 63.90 24.96
CA LEU A 80 6.02 65.31 24.74
C LEU A 80 5.63 66.03 26.04
N VAL A 81 4.81 65.42 26.89
CA VAL A 81 4.45 65.98 28.20
C VAL A 81 5.70 66.21 29.06
N LEU A 82 6.64 65.26 29.06
CA LEU A 82 7.91 65.39 29.79
C LEU A 82 8.82 66.47 29.19
N ALA A 83 8.83 66.62 27.86
CA ALA A 83 9.56 67.69 27.18
C ALA A 83 9.04 69.07 27.60
N ASP A 84 7.72 69.27 27.59
CA ASP A 84 7.10 70.53 28.00
C ASP A 84 7.35 70.85 29.48
N GLN A 85 7.32 69.84 30.36
CA GLN A 85 7.67 70.01 31.77
C GLN A 85 9.15 70.41 31.96
N ALA A 86 10.08 69.79 31.24
CA ALA A 86 11.50 70.13 31.30
C ALA A 86 11.75 71.57 30.79
N ARG A 87 11.09 71.96 29.71
CA ARG A 87 11.12 73.31 29.16
C ARG A 87 10.57 74.33 30.15
N ALA A 88 9.43 74.06 30.79
CA ALA A 88 8.86 74.92 31.81
C ALA A 88 9.77 75.07 33.06
N ALA A 89 10.59 74.06 33.35
CA ALA A 89 11.60 74.09 34.40
C ALA A 89 12.92 74.77 33.98
N GLY A 90 13.05 75.21 32.72
CA GLY A 90 14.25 75.86 32.18
C GLY A 90 15.36 74.91 31.74
N ASP A 91 15.10 73.60 31.69
CA ASP A 91 16.07 72.57 31.26
C ASP A 91 15.86 72.22 29.77
N GLU A 92 16.35 73.11 28.89
CA GLU A 92 16.22 72.97 27.43
C GLU A 92 16.94 71.72 26.87
N VAL A 93 18.06 71.33 27.46
CA VAL A 93 18.82 70.14 27.02
C VAL A 93 17.96 68.89 27.23
N LYS A 94 17.34 68.76 28.39
CA LYS A 94 16.47 67.62 28.71
C LYS A 94 15.17 67.64 27.92
N ALA A 95 14.60 68.82 27.68
CA ALA A 95 13.44 68.97 26.80
C ALA A 95 13.74 68.42 25.39
N GLY A 96 14.87 68.79 24.80
CA GLY A 96 15.29 68.28 23.49
C GLY A 96 15.48 66.77 23.43
N GLN A 97 16.00 66.14 24.50
CA GLN A 97 16.14 64.67 24.58
C GLN A 97 14.78 63.95 24.58
N TYR A 98 13.79 64.50 25.29
CA TYR A 98 12.43 63.95 25.29
C TYR A 98 11.72 64.16 23.95
N GLU A 99 11.92 65.30 23.29
CA GLU A 99 11.40 65.54 21.93
C GLU A 99 12.00 64.56 20.91
N GLN A 100 13.30 64.31 20.98
CA GLN A 100 13.96 63.33 20.12
C GLN A 100 13.40 61.91 20.36
N SER A 101 13.10 61.56 21.61
CA SER A 101 12.44 60.30 21.97
C SER A 101 11.01 60.23 21.40
N ALA A 102 10.24 61.32 21.49
CA ALA A 102 8.92 61.41 20.90
C ALA A 102 8.96 61.24 19.37
N GLN A 103 9.94 61.84 18.70
CA GLN A 103 10.16 61.70 17.26
C GLN A 103 10.51 60.25 16.87
N ALA A 104 11.31 59.56 17.69
CA ALA A 104 11.61 58.14 17.49
C ALA A 104 10.33 57.28 17.60
N PHE A 105 9.50 57.50 18.62
CA PHE A 105 8.21 56.80 18.75
C PHE A 105 7.26 57.12 17.60
N ALA A 106 7.20 58.36 17.13
CA ALA A 106 6.39 58.75 15.98
C ALA A 106 6.84 58.04 14.68
N THR A 107 8.15 57.86 14.49
CA THR A 107 8.68 57.13 13.33
C THR A 107 8.30 55.65 13.36
N GLN A 108 8.36 55.03 14.55
CA GLN A 108 7.92 53.65 14.75
C GLN A 108 6.40 53.51 14.58
N LEU A 109 5.64 54.50 15.05
CA LEU A 109 4.18 54.55 14.91
C LEU A 109 3.75 54.50 13.45
N VAL A 110 4.33 55.35 12.59
CA VAL A 110 4.03 55.35 11.14
C VAL A 110 4.32 53.98 10.51
N THR A 111 5.42 53.35 10.91
CA THR A 111 5.78 52.02 10.40
C THR A 111 4.77 50.96 10.85
N ALA A 112 4.32 51.01 12.10
CA ALA A 112 3.32 50.09 12.64
C ALA A 112 1.94 50.30 11.98
N GLU A 113 1.53 51.55 11.77
CA GLU A 113 0.28 51.91 11.09
C GLU A 113 0.27 51.40 9.64
N GLN A 114 1.37 51.55 8.90
CA GLN A 114 1.50 51.00 7.55
C GLN A 114 1.37 49.46 7.55
N SER A 115 2.03 48.78 8.50
CA SER A 115 1.93 47.33 8.61
C SER A 115 0.50 46.86 8.93
N VAL A 116 -0.27 47.64 9.69
CA VAL A 116 -1.68 47.34 9.99
C VAL A 116 -2.55 47.47 8.74
N GLU A 117 -2.33 48.49 7.91
CA GLU A 117 -3.07 48.66 6.66
C GLU A 117 -2.80 47.51 5.67
N ASP A 118 -1.53 47.10 5.56
CA ASP A 118 -1.14 45.94 4.75
C ASP A 118 -1.81 44.64 5.27
N MET A 119 -1.82 44.44 6.60
CA MET A 119 -2.47 43.28 7.21
C MET A 119 -3.99 43.32 7.07
N LYS A 120 -4.62 44.49 7.08
CA LYS A 120 -6.06 44.63 6.85
C LYS A 120 -6.43 44.18 5.44
N THR A 121 -5.64 44.57 4.44
CA THR A 121 -5.82 44.10 3.06
C THR A 121 -5.71 42.57 2.97
N LEU A 122 -4.70 41.98 3.61
CA LEU A 122 -4.54 40.51 3.67
C LEU A 122 -5.68 39.84 4.45
N HIS A 123 -6.17 40.48 5.51
CA HIS A 123 -7.29 39.99 6.30
C HIS A 123 -8.58 39.94 5.47
N ASP A 124 -8.89 40.99 4.71
CA ASP A 124 -10.05 41.02 3.83
C ASP A 124 -10.00 39.93 2.75
N GLN A 125 -8.83 39.72 2.14
CA GLN A 125 -8.60 38.61 1.21
C GLN A 125 -8.80 37.25 1.89
N SER A 126 -8.33 37.11 3.14
CA SER A 126 -8.49 35.88 3.91
C SER A 126 -9.94 35.60 4.31
N ILE A 127 -10.76 36.64 4.57
CA ILE A 127 -12.20 36.50 4.81
C ILE A 127 -12.88 35.89 3.58
N GLN A 128 -12.56 36.41 2.39
CA GLN A 128 -13.13 35.89 1.14
C GLN A 128 -12.73 34.43 0.90
N ALA A 129 -11.45 34.12 1.05
CA ALA A 129 -10.93 32.76 0.89
C ALA A 129 -11.56 31.78 1.90
N ALA A 130 -11.68 32.18 3.17
CA ALA A 130 -12.34 31.40 4.21
C ALA A 130 -13.83 31.20 3.91
N GLY A 131 -14.52 32.22 3.38
CA GLY A 131 -15.91 32.14 2.94
C GLY A 131 -16.10 31.13 1.82
N GLN A 132 -15.27 31.19 0.78
CA GLN A 132 -15.29 30.24 -0.33
C GLN A 132 -14.99 28.80 0.14
N ALA A 133 -14.01 28.63 1.04
CA ALA A 133 -13.68 27.33 1.61
C ALA A 133 -14.85 26.74 2.40
N LYS A 134 -15.53 27.54 3.23
CA LYS A 134 -16.75 27.11 3.96
C LYS A 134 -17.85 26.67 3.00
N GLN A 135 -18.14 27.48 1.98
CA GLN A 135 -19.14 27.14 0.97
C GLN A 135 -18.78 25.86 0.21
N ALA A 136 -17.50 25.64 -0.11
CA ALA A 136 -17.06 24.42 -0.77
C ALA A 136 -17.28 23.17 0.11
N VAL A 137 -16.95 23.26 1.40
CA VAL A 137 -17.21 22.18 2.37
C VAL A 137 -18.71 21.90 2.50
N GLU A 138 -19.54 22.93 2.58
CA GLU A 138 -20.98 22.80 2.69
C GLU A 138 -21.60 22.13 1.46
N ARG A 139 -21.24 22.59 0.25
CA ARG A 139 -21.66 21.97 -1.01
C ARG A 139 -21.22 20.51 -1.09
N ASN A 140 -20.01 20.20 -0.65
CA ASN A 140 -19.50 18.84 -0.64
C ASN A 140 -20.25 17.95 0.37
N ALA A 141 -20.60 18.49 1.54
CA ALA A 141 -21.44 17.79 2.50
C ALA A 141 -22.83 17.45 1.92
N MET A 142 -23.45 18.40 1.20
CA MET A 142 -24.74 18.16 0.52
C MET A 142 -24.61 17.06 -0.54
N MET A 143 -23.57 17.11 -1.38
CA MET A 143 -23.31 16.07 -2.38
C MET A 143 -23.06 14.70 -1.74
N LEU A 144 -22.31 14.64 -0.63
CA LEU A 144 -22.08 13.41 0.12
C LEU A 144 -23.41 12.84 0.65
N GLN A 145 -24.28 13.68 1.19
CA GLN A 145 -25.60 13.26 1.67
C GLN A 145 -26.48 12.72 0.54
N GLN A 146 -26.46 13.36 -0.64
CA GLN A 146 -27.14 12.87 -1.84
C GLN A 146 -26.63 11.48 -2.26
N LYS A 147 -25.30 11.31 -2.33
CA LYS A 147 -24.69 10.00 -2.64
C LYS A 147 -25.08 8.92 -1.64
N ILE A 148 -25.16 9.24 -0.35
CA ILE A 148 -25.60 8.30 0.69
C ILE A 148 -27.06 7.88 0.47
N ALA A 149 -27.94 8.82 0.12
CA ALA A 149 -29.33 8.51 -0.20
C ALA A 149 -29.44 7.62 -1.46
N GLU A 150 -28.68 7.93 -2.51
CA GLU A 150 -28.59 7.13 -3.73
C GLU A 150 -28.07 5.72 -3.45
N ARG A 151 -27.03 5.57 -2.61
CA ARG A 151 -26.54 4.26 -2.15
C ARG A 151 -27.66 3.43 -1.55
N THR A 152 -28.43 3.99 -0.63
CA THR A 152 -29.53 3.25 0.03
C THR A 152 -30.56 2.77 -1.00
N LYS A 153 -30.90 3.63 -1.96
CA LYS A 153 -31.81 3.26 -3.07
C LYS A 153 -31.24 2.15 -3.94
N LEU A 154 -29.98 2.28 -4.37
CA LEU A 154 -29.31 1.29 -5.23
C LEU A 154 -29.12 -0.06 -4.52
N LEU A 155 -28.79 -0.06 -3.23
CA LEU A 155 -28.69 -1.29 -2.45
C LEU A 155 -30.03 -2.01 -2.32
N SER A 156 -31.11 -1.27 -2.06
CA SER A 156 -32.46 -1.85 -2.01
C SER A 156 -32.87 -2.45 -3.37
N GLN A 157 -32.58 -1.76 -4.48
CA GLN A 157 -32.82 -2.28 -5.82
C GLN A 157 -31.98 -3.52 -6.14
N LEU A 158 -30.71 -3.53 -5.72
CA LEU A 158 -29.82 -4.67 -5.88
C LEU A 158 -30.32 -5.88 -5.10
N GLU A 159 -30.80 -5.70 -3.87
CA GLU A 159 -31.40 -6.78 -3.06
C GLU A 159 -32.67 -7.32 -3.71
N GLN A 160 -33.52 -6.45 -4.25
CA GLN A 160 -34.72 -6.86 -4.99
C GLN A 160 -34.35 -7.68 -6.24
N ALA A 161 -33.35 -7.23 -7.01
CA ALA A 161 -32.87 -7.95 -8.19
C ALA A 161 -32.25 -9.31 -7.82
N LYS A 162 -31.39 -9.36 -6.79
CA LYS A 162 -30.79 -10.61 -6.29
C LYS A 162 -31.84 -11.62 -5.84
N MET A 163 -32.93 -11.17 -5.21
CA MET A 163 -34.05 -12.06 -4.83
C MET A 163 -34.75 -12.68 -6.06
N GLN A 164 -34.98 -11.88 -7.10
CA GLN A 164 -35.56 -12.36 -8.36
C GLN A 164 -34.62 -13.34 -9.08
N GLU A 165 -33.31 -13.03 -9.11
CA GLU A 165 -32.29 -13.92 -9.66
C GLU A 165 -32.24 -15.24 -8.90
N GLN A 166 -32.26 -15.22 -7.56
CA GLN A 166 -32.26 -16.40 -6.73
C GLN A 166 -33.53 -17.24 -6.93
N ALA A 167 -34.71 -16.61 -6.99
CA ALA A 167 -35.97 -17.30 -7.27
C ALA A 167 -35.97 -17.96 -8.66
N ALA A 168 -35.52 -17.23 -9.69
CA ALA A 168 -35.39 -17.76 -11.04
C ALA A 168 -34.34 -18.88 -11.12
N ALA A 169 -33.22 -18.78 -10.40
CA ALA A 169 -32.22 -19.82 -10.32
C ALA A 169 -32.77 -21.08 -9.64
N SER A 170 -33.53 -20.96 -8.55
CA SER A 170 -34.20 -22.09 -7.92
C SER A 170 -35.22 -22.75 -8.86
N LEU A 171 -36.00 -21.98 -9.61
CA LEU A 171 -36.91 -22.50 -10.63
C LEU A 171 -36.18 -23.22 -11.77
N ARG A 172 -35.05 -22.66 -12.24
CA ARG A 172 -34.19 -23.32 -13.25
C ARG A 172 -33.60 -24.61 -12.71
N GLN A 173 -33.09 -24.62 -11.49
CA GLN A 173 -32.53 -25.81 -10.86
C GLN A 173 -33.60 -26.91 -10.64
N MET A 174 -34.84 -26.53 -10.31
CA MET A 174 -35.96 -27.46 -10.24
C MET A 174 -36.39 -27.97 -11.62
N SER A 175 -36.36 -27.11 -12.64
CA SER A 175 -36.65 -27.46 -14.04
C SER A 175 -35.58 -28.38 -14.65
N GLU A 176 -34.29 -28.15 -14.37
CA GLU A 176 -33.18 -29.02 -14.77
C GLU A 176 -33.25 -30.39 -14.11
N LEU A 177 -33.77 -30.47 -12.89
CA LEU A 177 -34.00 -31.74 -12.19
C LEU A 177 -35.27 -32.46 -12.69
N ALA A 178 -36.26 -31.73 -13.20
CA ALA A 178 -37.53 -32.25 -13.73
C ALA A 178 -37.52 -32.51 -15.25
N ALA A 179 -36.50 -32.05 -15.98
CA ALA A 179 -36.37 -32.28 -17.41
C ALA A 179 -36.05 -33.77 -17.70
N PRO A 180 -36.89 -34.50 -18.47
CA PRO A 180 -36.60 -35.87 -18.86
C PRO A 180 -35.48 -35.85 -19.90
N GLY A 181 -34.23 -35.99 -19.45
CA GLY A 181 -33.08 -36.01 -20.36
C GLY A 181 -31.70 -35.87 -19.72
N ASN A 182 -31.58 -35.56 -18.42
CA ASN A 182 -30.28 -35.37 -17.76
C ASN A 182 -29.84 -36.52 -16.83
N THR A 183 -30.43 -37.70 -16.99
CA THR A 183 -29.77 -38.93 -16.54
C THR A 183 -28.70 -39.28 -17.58
N PRO A 184 -27.40 -39.33 -17.23
CA PRO A 184 -26.36 -39.74 -18.16
C PRO A 184 -26.80 -41.04 -18.83
N SER A 185 -26.82 -41.08 -20.16
CA SER A 185 -27.10 -42.34 -20.82
C SER A 185 -26.01 -43.35 -20.44
N LEU A 186 -26.36 -44.62 -20.29
CA LEU A 186 -25.36 -45.66 -20.01
C LEU A 186 -24.22 -45.67 -21.04
N GLU A 187 -24.51 -45.18 -22.25
CA GLU A 187 -23.55 -45.00 -23.35
C GLU A 187 -22.49 -43.93 -23.05
N GLU A 188 -22.89 -42.74 -22.57
CA GLU A 188 -21.94 -41.66 -22.23
C GLU A 188 -21.07 -42.02 -21.02
N VAL A 189 -21.63 -42.76 -20.06
CA VAL A 189 -20.86 -43.29 -18.93
C VAL A 189 -19.87 -44.35 -19.39
N ARG A 190 -20.27 -45.24 -20.31
CA ARG A 190 -19.38 -46.23 -20.94
C ARG A 190 -18.21 -45.55 -21.64
N GLU A 191 -18.48 -44.56 -22.49
CA GLU A 191 -17.43 -43.83 -23.23
C GLU A 191 -16.44 -43.13 -22.28
N LYS A 192 -16.93 -42.58 -21.16
CA LYS A 192 -16.08 -41.94 -20.15
C LYS A 192 -15.20 -42.94 -19.40
N ILE A 193 -15.71 -44.15 -19.15
CA ILE A 193 -14.95 -45.26 -18.56
C ILE A 193 -13.90 -45.75 -19.55
N GLU A 194 -14.26 -45.97 -20.82
CA GLU A 194 -13.35 -46.39 -21.88
C GLU A 194 -12.22 -45.37 -22.09
N ARG A 195 -12.53 -44.07 -22.08
CA ARG A 195 -11.51 -43.02 -22.17
C ARG A 195 -10.56 -43.00 -20.96
N ARG A 196 -11.07 -43.24 -19.75
CA ARG A 196 -10.22 -43.39 -18.56
C ARG A 196 -9.34 -44.64 -18.65
N TYR A 197 -9.89 -45.74 -19.15
CA TYR A 197 -9.17 -46.99 -19.35
C TYR A 197 -8.05 -46.85 -20.38
N ALA A 198 -8.34 -46.24 -21.54
CA ALA A 198 -7.37 -45.94 -22.58
C ALA A 198 -6.26 -45.00 -22.10
N ASN A 199 -6.60 -43.97 -21.31
CA ASN A 199 -5.60 -43.09 -20.71
C ASN A 199 -4.72 -43.80 -19.68
N ALA A 200 -5.28 -44.73 -18.90
CA ALA A 200 -4.51 -45.52 -17.93
C ALA A 200 -3.56 -46.50 -18.63
N LEU A 201 -4.00 -47.14 -19.72
CA LEU A 201 -3.15 -47.97 -20.57
C LEU A 201 -2.04 -47.16 -21.24
N GLY A 202 -2.36 -46.00 -21.81
CA GLY A 202 -1.37 -45.09 -22.41
C GLY A 202 -0.37 -44.55 -21.39
N ALA A 203 -0.79 -44.25 -20.16
CA ALA A 203 0.11 -43.86 -19.08
C ALA A 203 1.04 -45.02 -18.65
N GLY A 204 0.56 -46.26 -18.69
CA GLY A 204 1.36 -47.47 -18.46
C GLY A 204 2.43 -47.70 -19.53
N GLU A 205 2.10 -47.52 -20.81
CA GLU A 205 3.06 -47.61 -21.92
C GLU A 205 4.11 -46.49 -21.89
N LEU A 206 3.72 -45.28 -21.46
CA LEU A 206 4.65 -44.16 -21.29
C LEU A 206 5.61 -44.39 -20.11
N ALA A 207 5.14 -45.00 -19.02
CA ALA A 207 5.98 -45.36 -17.88
C ALA A 207 7.03 -46.42 -18.27
N GLN A 208 6.64 -47.44 -19.03
CA GLN A 208 7.53 -48.50 -19.53
C GLN A 208 8.59 -47.98 -20.53
N ASN A 209 8.26 -46.97 -21.34
CA ASN A 209 9.19 -46.44 -22.37
C ASN A 209 9.94 -45.15 -21.97
N SER A 210 9.71 -44.64 -20.75
CA SER A 210 10.37 -43.44 -20.25
C SER A 210 11.89 -43.64 -20.08
N VAL A 211 12.66 -42.59 -20.34
CA VAL A 211 14.13 -42.56 -20.12
C VAL A 211 14.48 -42.86 -18.66
N GLN A 212 13.59 -42.53 -17.72
CA GLN A 212 13.69 -42.93 -16.31
C GLN A 212 13.64 -44.45 -16.10
N GLY A 213 12.75 -45.17 -16.81
CA GLY A 213 12.66 -46.65 -16.75
C GLY A 213 13.94 -47.32 -17.27
N ARG A 214 14.46 -46.83 -18.41
CA ARG A 214 15.76 -47.28 -18.94
C ARG A 214 16.92 -46.96 -17.98
N MET A 215 16.89 -45.83 -17.27
CA MET A 215 17.93 -45.49 -16.28
C MET A 215 17.88 -46.40 -15.04
N LEU A 216 16.68 -46.76 -14.57
CA LEU A 216 16.49 -47.73 -13.47
C LEU A 216 16.97 -49.14 -13.85
N GLU A 217 16.75 -49.55 -15.11
CA GLU A 217 17.26 -50.83 -15.62
C GLU A 217 18.80 -50.84 -15.75
N VAL A 218 19.41 -49.72 -16.17
CA VAL A 218 20.87 -49.57 -16.13
C VAL A 218 21.41 -49.60 -14.69
N GLN A 219 20.73 -48.95 -13.73
CA GLN A 219 21.12 -49.01 -12.31
C GLN A 219 21.00 -50.43 -11.72
N ALA A 220 19.93 -51.15 -12.05
CA ALA A 220 19.75 -52.55 -11.66
C ALA A 220 20.84 -53.46 -12.25
N SER A 221 21.19 -53.27 -13.53
CA SER A 221 22.29 -53.98 -14.17
C SER A 221 23.64 -53.73 -13.49
N THR A 222 23.93 -52.49 -13.07
CA THR A 222 25.15 -52.20 -12.29
C THR A 222 25.13 -52.81 -10.88
N ALA A 223 23.96 -52.91 -10.23
CA ALA A 223 23.81 -53.53 -8.93
C ALA A 223 23.98 -55.07 -9.01
N ASP A 224 23.46 -55.70 -10.05
CA ASP A 224 23.64 -57.14 -10.30
C ASP A 224 25.09 -57.49 -10.62
N MET A 225 25.80 -56.66 -11.40
CA MET A 225 27.25 -56.85 -11.61
C MET A 225 28.04 -56.68 -10.31
N ALA A 226 27.70 -55.70 -9.47
CA ALA A 226 28.35 -55.51 -8.16
C ALA A 226 28.04 -56.67 -7.21
N GLY A 227 26.82 -57.22 -7.26
CA GLY A 227 26.40 -58.42 -6.54
C GLY A 227 27.17 -59.67 -6.97
N ALA A 228 27.30 -59.90 -8.28
CA ALA A 228 28.08 -61.02 -8.82
C ALA A 228 29.56 -60.96 -8.40
N SER A 229 30.18 -59.77 -8.44
CA SER A 229 31.55 -59.55 -7.96
C SER A 229 31.69 -59.83 -6.45
N ARG A 230 30.72 -59.42 -5.63
CA ARG A 230 30.69 -59.70 -4.19
C ARG A 230 30.53 -61.20 -3.91
N LEU A 231 29.72 -61.89 -4.71
CA LEU A 231 29.45 -63.33 -4.58
C LEU A 231 30.68 -64.15 -5.00
N GLU A 232 31.44 -63.70 -6.00
CA GLU A 232 32.72 -64.30 -6.38
C GLU A 232 33.79 -64.10 -5.28
N GLN A 233 33.85 -62.90 -4.67
CA GLN A 233 34.72 -62.66 -3.50
C GLN A 233 34.34 -63.53 -2.30
N ILE A 234 33.05 -63.73 -2.05
CA ILE A 234 32.56 -64.63 -1.00
C ILE A 234 32.93 -66.08 -1.33
N ARG A 235 32.79 -66.52 -2.58
CA ARG A 235 33.18 -67.87 -3.02
C ARG A 235 34.69 -68.09 -2.88
N ALA A 236 35.51 -67.10 -3.22
CA ALA A 236 36.94 -67.12 -2.98
C ALA A 236 37.29 -67.19 -1.49
N SER A 237 36.50 -66.54 -0.61
CA SER A 237 36.67 -66.61 0.84
C SER A 237 36.22 -67.94 1.47
N LEU A 238 35.37 -68.71 0.78
CA LEU A 238 34.89 -70.04 1.21
C LEU A 238 35.83 -71.19 0.80
N HIS A 239 36.60 -71.05 -0.28
CA HIS A 239 37.60 -72.04 -0.73
C HIS A 239 38.98 -71.84 -0.08
N GLY A 240 38.99 -71.78 1.26
CA GLY A 240 40.16 -71.48 2.09
C GLY A 240 41.49 -72.08 1.60
N THR A 241 42.36 -71.23 1.08
CA THR A 241 43.80 -71.45 0.90
C THR A 241 44.49 -70.17 1.41
N PRO A 242 45.54 -70.29 2.23
CA PRO A 242 45.97 -69.22 3.14
C PRO A 242 46.66 -68.10 2.38
N VAL A 243 46.37 -66.85 2.77
CA VAL A 243 47.25 -65.72 2.49
C VAL A 243 48.18 -65.58 3.69
N ALA A 244 49.36 -66.17 3.58
CA ALA A 244 50.51 -65.87 4.43
C ALA A 244 51.62 -65.30 3.53
N GLY A 245 52.24 -64.21 3.98
CA GLY A 245 53.35 -63.53 3.30
C GLY A 245 52.93 -62.18 2.73
N GLU A 246 52.94 -61.05 3.46
CA GLU A 246 54.14 -60.21 3.71
C GLU A 246 54.90 -59.92 2.39
N VAL A 247 55.27 -58.71 1.97
CA VAL A 247 55.77 -57.50 2.66
C VAL A 247 55.86 -56.42 1.56
N THR A 248 55.54 -55.14 1.81
CA THR A 248 56.47 -53.98 1.85
C THR A 248 55.61 -52.76 1.44
N ALA A 249 55.67 -51.53 1.95
CA ALA A 249 56.60 -50.86 2.84
C ALA A 249 55.87 -49.71 3.61
N ALA A 250 56.36 -49.44 4.82
CA ALA A 250 56.23 -48.15 5.52
C ALA A 250 57.07 -47.06 4.79
N PRO A 251 57.04 -45.72 5.11
CA PRO A 251 56.55 -45.06 6.32
C PRO A 251 55.68 -43.78 6.11
N THR A 252 55.26 -43.18 7.23
CA THR A 252 54.72 -41.82 7.51
C THR A 252 55.53 -40.66 6.87
N PRO A 253 55.17 -39.35 6.95
CA PRO A 253 53.90 -38.61 7.22
C PRO A 253 53.63 -37.42 6.23
N ALA A 254 52.43 -36.81 6.22
CA ALA A 254 52.17 -35.37 5.92
C ALA A 254 50.65 -35.09 5.99
N SER A 255 50.16 -34.32 6.97
CA SER A 255 49.91 -32.87 6.89
C SER A 255 48.81 -32.46 5.88
N THR A 256 47.60 -32.22 6.41
CA THR A 256 46.68 -31.06 6.24
C THR A 256 46.80 -30.12 5.02
N PRO A 257 45.82 -29.21 4.72
CA PRO A 257 44.34 -29.29 4.74
C PRO A 257 43.67 -28.48 3.58
N GLN A 258 42.31 -28.46 3.55
CA GLN A 258 41.40 -27.34 3.20
C GLN A 258 41.72 -26.30 2.10
N LEU A 259 40.71 -26.06 1.25
CA LEU A 259 40.14 -24.73 0.91
C LEU A 259 38.73 -24.98 0.35
N ASP A 260 37.63 -24.28 0.67
CA ASP A 260 37.33 -23.17 1.57
C ASP A 260 35.78 -22.98 1.54
N LYS A 261 35.27 -22.30 2.58
CA LYS A 261 34.02 -21.51 2.67
C LYS A 261 32.75 -22.08 3.28
N GLN A 262 32.63 -21.84 4.58
CA GLN A 262 31.48 -21.27 5.33
C GLN A 262 32.03 -20.87 6.72
N GLN A 263 31.75 -19.76 7.40
CA GLN A 263 30.68 -18.77 7.34
C GLN A 263 30.91 -17.71 8.46
N GLN A 264 30.78 -16.41 8.14
CA GLN A 264 30.29 -15.29 9.01
C GLN A 264 30.94 -15.08 10.42
N PRO A 265 30.35 -14.29 11.35
CA PRO A 265 30.29 -12.81 11.41
C PRO A 265 30.80 -12.23 12.76
N GLY A 266 30.96 -10.89 12.86
CA GLY A 266 30.76 -10.16 14.13
C GLY A 266 31.87 -9.18 14.57
N THR A 267 31.46 -7.92 14.81
CA THR A 267 32.10 -6.81 15.57
C THR A 267 33.45 -6.30 15.05
N ALA A 268 33.64 -5.04 14.65
CA ALA A 268 32.89 -3.79 14.84
C ALA A 268 32.53 -3.10 13.52
#